data_AF-A0A423U2U9-F1
#
_entry.id   AF-A0A423U2U9-F1
#
_cell.length_a   1.000
_cell.length_b   1.000
_cell.length_c   1.000
_cell.angle_alpha   90.00
_cell.angle_beta   90.00
_cell.angle_gamma   90.00
#
_symmetry.space_group_name_H-M   'P 1'
#
loop_
_entity.id
_entity.type
_entity.pdbx_description
1 polymer ?
#
loop_
_entity_poly.entity_id
_entity_poly.type
_entity_poly.pdbx_seq_one_letter_code
_entity_poly.pdbx_strand_id
1 'polypeptide(L)'
;MVLRYLLSRILNNPEVIEKLSESYPIRRAAQITAYALQRGKVAASEALDSEASKRLQQFRQDFTQEVKEGFKKIEEESKTKNMPEGAADTVQTDAEKSTEEKKPKCKACCACPETKRARDACIIENGEENCTELIEAHKKCMREMGFNI
;
A
#
# COMPACT_ATOMS: atom_id res chain seq x y z
N MET A 1 -20.62 7.65 18.06
CA MET A 1 -19.71 8.60 18.75
C MET A 1 -18.51 7.92 19.42
N VAL A 2 -18.71 6.79 20.12
CA VAL A 2 -17.61 6.05 20.77
C VAL A 2 -16.58 5.50 19.78
N LEU A 3 -17.02 4.95 18.64
CA LEU A 3 -16.11 4.44 17.59
C LEU A 3 -15.18 5.53 17.04
N ARG A 4 -15.71 6.74 16.80
CA ARG A 4 -14.89 7.89 16.37
C ARG A 4 -13.86 8.27 17.43
N TYR A 5 -14.24 8.29 18.71
CA TYR A 5 -13.32 8.58 19.80
C TYR A 5 -12.20 7.52 19.91
N LEU A 6 -12.54 6.24 19.80
CA LEU A 6 -11.57 5.14 19.82
C LEU A 6 -10.65 5.20 18.60
N LEU A 7 -11.20 5.40 17.40
CA LEU A 7 -10.42 5.59 16.17
C LEU A 7 -9.49 6.80 16.28
N SER A 8 -9.97 7.95 16.76
CA SER A 8 -9.12 9.12 16.98
C SER A 8 -8.03 8.88 18.02
N ARG A 9 -8.29 8.07 19.05
CA ARG A 9 -7.28 7.73 20.07
C ARG A 9 -6.22 6.77 19.54
N ILE A 10 -6.59 5.85 18.66
CA ILE A 10 -5.68 4.91 18.00
C ILE A 10 -4.86 5.65 16.92
N LEU A 11 -5.50 6.49 16.13
CA LEU A 11 -4.88 7.24 15.02
C LEU A 11 -4.06 8.46 15.47
N ASN A 12 -4.18 8.90 16.73
CA ASN A 12 -3.30 9.94 17.31
C ASN A 12 -2.12 9.35 18.11
N ASN A 13 -1.95 8.04 18.15
CA ASN A 13 -0.80 7.44 18.82
C ASN A 13 0.37 7.27 17.82
N PRO A 14 1.52 7.93 18.03
CA PRO A 14 2.63 7.92 17.08
C PRO A 14 3.17 6.51 16.78
N GLU A 15 3.31 5.64 17.78
CA GLU A 15 3.83 4.28 17.59
C GLU A 15 2.91 3.42 16.72
N VAL A 16 1.60 3.62 16.88
CA VAL A 16 0.58 2.87 16.12
C VAL A 16 0.58 3.32 14.66
N ILE A 17 0.74 4.63 14.40
CA ILE A 17 0.85 5.18 13.05
C ILE A 17 2.09 4.62 12.33
N GLU A 18 3.24 4.59 13.01
CA GLU A 18 4.48 4.05 12.45
C GLU A 18 4.29 2.57 12.06
N LYS A 19 3.74 1.75 12.96
CA LYS A 19 3.44 0.34 12.68
C LYS A 19 2.39 0.14 11.58
N LEU A 20 1.39 1.02 11.49
CA LEU A 20 0.42 1.02 10.40
C LEU A 20 1.10 1.30 9.05
N SER A 21 2.03 2.24 9.00
CA SER A 21 2.78 2.54 7.76
C SER A 21 3.62 1.35 7.27
N GLU A 22 4.08 0.50 8.19
CA GLU A 22 4.75 -0.76 7.89
C GLU A 22 3.77 -1.85 7.41
N SER A 23 2.45 -1.65 7.46
CA SER A 23 1.52 -2.65 6.97
C SER A 23 1.53 -2.71 5.42
N TYR A 24 1.36 -3.92 4.87
CA TYR A 24 1.25 -4.13 3.43
C TYR A 24 0.15 -3.29 2.73
N PRO A 25 -1.08 -3.17 3.26
CA PRO A 25 -2.12 -2.38 2.60
C PRO A 25 -1.76 -0.89 2.50
N ILE A 26 -1.16 -0.32 3.54
CA ILE A 26 -0.77 1.10 3.54
C ILE A 26 0.39 1.34 2.56
N ARG A 27 1.38 0.44 2.52
CA ARG A 27 2.46 0.54 1.53
C ARG A 27 1.95 0.46 0.09
N ARG A 28 1.01 -0.44 -0.19
CA ARG A 28 0.44 -0.56 -1.54
C ARG A 28 -0.42 0.64 -1.91
N ALA A 29 -1.21 1.17 -0.98
CA ALA A 29 -1.96 2.40 -1.18
C ALA A 29 -1.03 3.58 -1.50
N ALA A 30 0.05 3.75 -0.72
CA ALA A 30 1.06 4.78 -0.95
C ALA A 30 1.69 4.68 -2.35
N GLN A 31 2.04 3.48 -2.81
CA GLN A 31 2.56 3.23 -4.16
C GLN A 31 1.56 3.60 -5.25
N ILE A 32 0.28 3.23 -5.08
CA ILE A 32 -0.80 3.57 -6.02
C ILE A 32 -0.95 5.09 -6.10
N THR A 33 -1.00 5.77 -4.94
CA THR A 33 -1.11 7.23 -4.91
C THR A 33 0.10 7.93 -5.50
N ALA A 34 1.31 7.43 -5.25
CA ALA A 34 2.52 7.98 -5.84
C ALA A 34 2.51 7.84 -7.37
N TYR A 35 2.13 6.66 -7.88
CA TYR A 35 1.98 6.42 -9.31
C TYR A 35 0.91 7.32 -9.94
N ALA A 36 -0.24 7.47 -9.28
CA ALA A 36 -1.33 8.33 -9.73
C ALA A 36 -0.91 9.81 -9.74
N LEU A 37 -0.19 10.28 -8.73
CA LEU A 37 0.33 11.65 -8.68
C LEU A 37 1.43 11.88 -9.70
N GLN A 38 2.33 10.92 -9.90
CA GLN A 38 3.42 11.06 -10.85
C GLN A 38 2.90 11.09 -12.29
N ARG A 39 1.96 10.20 -12.61
CA ARG A 39 1.29 10.19 -13.92
C ARG A 39 0.34 11.37 -14.09
N GLY A 40 -0.38 11.73 -13.03
CA GLY A 40 -1.29 12.86 -12.99
C GLY A 40 -0.56 14.20 -13.11
N LYS A 41 0.62 14.37 -12.53
CA LYS A 41 1.43 15.59 -12.66
C LYS A 41 1.97 15.78 -14.06
N VAL A 42 2.38 14.71 -14.76
CA VAL A 42 2.85 14.78 -16.15
C VAL A 42 1.70 15.17 -17.08
N ALA A 43 0.55 14.50 -16.96
CA ALA A 43 -0.64 14.84 -17.73
C ALA A 43 -1.21 16.22 -17.35
N ALA A 44 -1.10 16.63 -16.07
CA ALA A 44 -1.54 17.94 -15.63
C ALA A 44 -0.59 19.04 -16.10
N SER A 45 0.73 18.87 -16.04
CA SER A 45 1.66 19.90 -16.54
C SER A 45 1.47 20.17 -18.03
N GLU A 46 1.08 19.15 -18.81
CA GLU A 46 0.74 19.29 -20.23
C GLU A 46 -0.66 19.88 -20.45
N ALA A 47 -1.59 19.67 -19.51
CA ALA A 47 -2.97 20.15 -19.59
C ALA A 47 -3.22 21.47 -18.85
N LEU A 48 -2.23 22.08 -18.21
CA LEU A 48 -2.38 23.34 -17.47
C LEU A 48 -2.23 24.57 -18.39
N ASP A 49 -2.98 24.57 -19.49
CA ASP A 49 -3.25 25.78 -20.27
C ASP A 49 -4.40 26.59 -19.64
N SER A 50 -4.38 27.91 -19.84
CA SER A 50 -5.38 28.83 -19.26
C SER A 50 -6.83 28.48 -19.62
N GLU A 51 -7.06 27.78 -20.74
CA GLU A 51 -8.38 27.27 -21.14
C GLU A 51 -8.82 26.05 -20.33
N ALA A 52 -7.90 25.15 -19.98
CA ALA A 52 -8.22 23.95 -19.22
C ALA A 52 -8.63 24.31 -17.79
N SER A 53 -8.04 25.35 -17.19
CA SER A 53 -8.47 25.86 -15.89
C SER A 53 -9.93 26.35 -15.91
N LYS A 54 -10.35 27.04 -16.99
CA LYS A 54 -11.75 27.46 -17.16
C LYS A 54 -12.70 26.27 -17.36
N ARG A 55 -12.31 25.29 -18.19
CA ARG A 55 -13.08 24.05 -18.39
C ARG A 55 -13.18 23.23 -17.11
N LEU A 56 -12.11 23.20 -16.32
CA LEU A 56 -12.09 22.51 -15.02
C LEU A 56 -12.98 23.24 -14.01
N GLN A 57 -12.97 24.58 -13.98
CA GLN A 57 -13.88 25.35 -13.14
C GLN A 57 -15.35 25.12 -13.50
N GLN A 58 -15.70 25.11 -14.80
CA GLN A 58 -17.04 24.79 -15.27
C GLN A 58 -17.44 23.37 -14.86
N PHE A 59 -16.58 22.38 -15.14
CA PHE A 59 -16.82 21.00 -14.72
C PHE A 59 -17.01 20.86 -13.21
N ARG A 60 -16.24 21.59 -12.38
CA ARG A 60 -16.44 21.58 -10.93
C ARG A 60 -17.82 22.12 -10.55
N GLN A 61 -18.30 23.16 -11.22
CA GLN A 61 -19.62 23.72 -10.95
C GLN A 61 -20.73 22.74 -11.34
N ASP A 62 -20.66 22.17 -12.54
CA ASP A 62 -21.66 21.22 -13.06
C ASP A 62 -21.69 19.94 -12.23
N PHE A 63 -20.52 19.37 -11.94
CA PHE A 63 -20.40 18.17 -11.10
C PHE A 63 -20.91 18.42 -9.68
N THR A 64 -20.65 19.60 -9.10
CA THR A 64 -21.16 19.92 -7.76
C THR A 64 -22.69 19.99 -7.76
N GLN A 65 -23.29 20.50 -8.83
CA GLN A 65 -24.74 20.57 -8.97
C GLN A 65 -25.33 19.17 -9.16
N GLU A 66 -24.82 18.38 -10.11
CA GLU A 66 -25.32 17.03 -10.37
C GLU A 66 -25.17 16.10 -9.17
N VAL A 67 -24.03 16.14 -8.47
CA VAL A 67 -23.83 15.35 -7.25
C VAL A 67 -24.79 15.81 -6.16
N LYS A 68 -24.94 17.13 -5.96
CA LYS A 68 -25.87 17.66 -4.94
C LYS A 68 -27.31 17.26 -5.23
N GLU A 69 -27.72 17.25 -6.50
CA GLU A 69 -29.04 16.80 -6.92
C GLU A 69 -29.20 15.28 -6.79
N GLY A 70 -28.18 14.49 -7.14
CA GLY A 70 -28.16 13.05 -6.96
C GLY A 70 -28.29 12.66 -5.48
N PHE A 71 -27.56 13.33 -4.59
CA PHE A 71 -27.67 13.12 -3.15
C PHE A 71 -29.05 13.50 -2.61
N LYS A 72 -29.63 14.62 -3.06
CA LYS A 72 -31.00 15.00 -2.68
C LYS A 72 -32.04 13.99 -3.15
N LYS A 73 -31.92 13.48 -4.38
CA LYS A 73 -32.81 12.43 -4.91
C LYS A 73 -32.68 11.14 -4.12
N ILE A 74 -31.46 10.72 -3.78
CA ILE A 74 -31.22 9.55 -2.91
C ILE A 74 -31.79 9.80 -1.52
N GLU A 75 -31.67 11.02 -0.97
CA GLU A 75 -32.22 11.39 0.33
C GLU A 75 -33.77 11.38 0.32
N GLU A 76 -34.40 11.85 -0.75
CA GLU A 76 -35.86 11.79 -0.95
C GLU A 76 -36.37 10.36 -1.21
N GLU A 77 -35.61 9.55 -1.96
CA GLU A 77 -35.89 8.13 -2.18
C GLU A 77 -35.71 7.31 -0.89
N SER A 78 -34.75 7.69 -0.04
CA SER A 78 -34.54 7.06 1.28
C SER A 78 -35.66 7.35 2.29
N LYS A 79 -36.45 8.41 2.07
CA LYS A 79 -37.56 8.82 2.94
C LYS A 79 -38.90 8.18 2.57
N THR A 80 -39.04 7.67 1.34
CA THR A 80 -40.28 7.06 0.82
C THR A 80 -40.26 5.53 0.75
N LYS A 81 -39.09 4.89 0.92
CA LYS A 81 -38.98 3.43 1.03
C LYS A 81 -38.26 3.06 2.32
N ASN A 82 -38.93 2.30 3.20
CA ASN A 82 -38.23 1.46 4.17
C ASN A 82 -37.23 0.57 3.40
N MET A 83 -35.96 0.60 3.79
CA MET A 83 -34.79 -0.25 3.46
C MET A 83 -34.83 -1.08 2.13
N PRO A 84 -33.73 -1.09 1.36
CA PRO A 84 -32.54 -1.81 1.81
C PRO A 84 -31.25 -0.99 1.74
N GLU A 85 -30.41 -1.20 2.74
CA GLU A 85 -29.05 -0.73 2.81
C GLU A 85 -28.26 -1.30 1.63
N GLY A 86 -27.84 -0.42 0.73
CA GLY A 86 -26.91 -0.72 -0.34
C GLY A 86 -25.47 -0.73 0.18
N ALA A 87 -24.78 -1.81 -0.16
CA ALA A 87 -23.40 -1.83 -0.63
C ALA A 87 -22.34 -1.14 0.24
N ALA A 88 -21.80 -1.90 1.19
CA ALA A 88 -20.38 -1.86 1.48
C ALA A 88 -19.85 -3.29 1.61
N ASP A 89 -18.88 -3.60 0.75
CA ASP A 89 -17.85 -4.63 0.90
C ASP A 89 -18.28 -6.10 1.11
N THR A 90 -18.11 -6.91 0.07
CA THR A 90 -17.84 -8.34 0.24
C THR A 90 -16.83 -8.79 -0.81
N VAL A 91 -15.55 -8.70 -0.45
CA VAL A 91 -14.53 -9.62 -0.94
C VAL A 91 -14.73 -10.91 -0.16
N GLN A 92 -15.34 -11.93 -0.79
CA GLN A 92 -15.34 -13.27 -0.24
C GLN A 92 -13.99 -13.93 -0.52
N THR A 93 -13.32 -14.26 0.59
CA THR A 93 -12.28 -15.27 0.68
C THR A 93 -12.97 -16.56 1.08
N ASP A 94 -12.89 -17.58 0.22
CA ASP A 94 -13.15 -18.96 0.63
C ASP A 94 -11.82 -19.62 0.97
N ALA A 95 -11.69 -19.99 2.24
CA ALA A 95 -10.66 -20.88 2.75
C ALA A 95 -11.35 -22.17 3.23
N GLU A 96 -11.01 -23.29 2.60
CA GLU A 96 -10.76 -24.61 3.19
C GLU A 96 -10.48 -25.58 2.02
N LYS A 97 -9.61 -26.57 2.04
CA LYS A 97 -8.52 -27.03 2.91
C LYS A 97 -8.02 -28.28 2.19
N SER A 98 -6.75 -28.32 1.79
CA SER A 98 -6.07 -29.60 1.54
C SER A 98 -4.63 -29.50 2.01
N THR A 99 -4.37 -30.29 3.03
CA THR A 99 -3.09 -30.81 3.46
C THR A 99 -2.25 -31.29 2.27
N GLU A 100 -1.05 -30.74 2.10
CA GLU A 100 0.19 -31.52 1.89
C GLU A 100 1.42 -30.61 1.80
N GLU A 101 2.52 -31.16 2.26
CA GLU A 101 3.83 -30.57 2.48
C GLU A 101 4.43 -29.95 1.20
N LYS A 102 4.90 -28.68 1.28
CA LYS A 102 6.20 -28.21 0.74
C LYS A 102 6.37 -26.70 0.97
N LYS A 103 7.45 -26.37 1.69
CA LYS A 103 8.00 -25.05 2.02
C LYS A 103 7.73 -23.97 0.95
N PRO A 104 7.27 -22.75 1.31
CA PRO A 104 7.34 -21.64 0.37
C PRO A 104 8.81 -21.37 0.07
N LYS A 105 9.20 -21.58 -1.21
CA LYS A 105 10.52 -21.25 -1.74
C LYS A 105 10.83 -19.79 -1.38
N CYS A 106 11.64 -19.62 -0.34
CA CYS A 106 12.15 -18.33 0.07
C CYS A 106 12.80 -17.66 -1.15
N LYS A 107 12.45 -16.40 -1.42
CA LYS A 107 13.23 -15.59 -2.36
C LYS A 107 14.65 -15.46 -1.78
N ALA A 108 15.69 -15.39 -2.62
CA ALA A 108 17.10 -15.42 -2.21
C ALA A 108 17.46 -14.45 -1.06
N CYS A 109 16.73 -13.33 -0.95
CA CYS A 109 16.84 -12.36 0.14
C CYS A 109 16.44 -12.87 1.54
N CYS A 110 15.73 -13.99 1.65
CA CYS A 110 15.16 -14.52 2.89
C CYS A 110 15.85 -15.81 3.39
N ALA A 111 16.89 -16.27 2.69
CA ALA A 111 17.58 -17.51 3.04
C ALA A 111 18.42 -17.35 4.33
N CYS A 112 19.13 -16.22 4.48
CA CYS A 112 20.10 -16.01 5.55
C CYS A 112 20.11 -14.53 5.99
N PRO A 113 19.14 -14.06 6.79
CA PRO A 113 19.06 -12.66 7.21
C PRO A 113 20.23 -12.25 8.12
N GLU A 114 20.73 -13.17 8.95
CA GLU A 114 21.81 -12.89 9.91
C GLU A 114 23.17 -12.69 9.23
N THR A 115 23.55 -13.59 8.32
CA THR A 115 24.84 -13.46 7.59
C THR A 115 24.82 -12.31 6.60
N LYS A 116 23.65 -11.98 6.04
CA LYS A 116 23.49 -10.83 5.15
C LYS A 116 23.69 -9.51 5.89
N ARG A 117 23.08 -9.34 7.07
CA ARG A 117 23.22 -8.13 7.89
C ARG A 117 24.66 -7.89 8.33
N ALA A 118 25.34 -8.94 8.79
CA ALA A 118 26.74 -8.84 9.19
C ALA A 118 27.65 -8.44 8.02
N ARG A 119 27.44 -9.04 6.84
CA ARG A 119 28.16 -8.67 5.62
C ARG A 119 27.87 -7.24 5.20
N ASP A 120 26.60 -6.84 5.13
CA ASP A 120 26.20 -5.51 4.67
C ASP A 120 26.72 -4.42 5.61
N ALA A 121 26.72 -4.66 6.93
CA ALA A 121 27.35 -3.78 7.92
C ALA A 121 28.87 -3.65 7.69
N CYS A 122 29.57 -4.79 7.48
CA CYS A 122 31.00 -4.78 7.21
C CYS A 122 31.35 -4.04 5.90
N ILE A 123 30.56 -4.23 4.83
CA ILE A 123 30.79 -3.54 3.54
C ILE A 123 30.66 -2.03 3.70
N ILE A 124 29.72 -1.57 4.53
CA ILE A 124 29.52 -0.14 4.80
C ILE A 124 30.69 0.46 5.59
N GLU A 125 31.24 -0.29 6.55
CA GLU A 125 32.29 0.21 7.47
C GLU A 125 33.71 0.05 6.93
N ASN A 126 34.01 -1.08 6.29
CA ASN A 126 35.39 -1.50 5.97
C ASN A 126 35.64 -1.73 4.47
N GLY A 127 34.60 -1.66 3.63
CA GLY A 127 34.67 -1.93 2.19
C GLY A 127 34.70 -3.43 1.83
N GLU A 128 34.43 -3.76 0.56
CA GLU A 128 34.25 -5.16 0.10
C GLU A 128 35.50 -6.03 0.29
N GLU A 129 36.70 -5.44 0.17
CA GLU A 129 38.00 -6.11 0.23
C GLU A 129 38.29 -6.75 1.61
N ASN A 130 37.77 -6.15 2.69
CA ASN A 130 38.03 -6.59 4.07
C ASN A 130 36.96 -7.54 4.62
N CYS A 131 35.87 -7.76 3.87
CA CYS A 131 34.70 -8.51 4.33
C CYS A 131 34.54 -9.86 3.62
N THR A 132 35.59 -10.36 2.97
CA THR A 132 35.61 -11.62 2.22
C THR A 132 35.15 -12.82 3.06
N GLU A 133 35.54 -12.88 4.33
CA GLU A 133 35.12 -13.94 5.26
C GLU A 133 33.60 -13.96 5.47
N LEU A 134 32.97 -12.79 5.63
CA LEU A 134 31.52 -12.66 5.80
C LEU A 134 30.77 -12.90 4.48
N ILE A 135 31.38 -12.56 3.35
CA ILE A 135 30.86 -12.86 2.00
C ILE A 135 30.85 -14.37 1.75
N GLU A 136 31.92 -15.08 2.10
CA GLU A 136 32.02 -16.53 1.95
C GLU A 136 31.05 -17.29 2.87
N ALA A 137 30.89 -16.83 4.12
CA ALA A 137 29.89 -17.37 5.04
C ALA A 137 28.45 -17.20 4.51
N HIS A 138 28.14 -16.04 3.92
CA HIS A 138 26.85 -15.81 3.28
C HIS A 138 26.64 -16.70 2.04
N LYS A 139 27.66 -16.84 1.18
CA LYS A 139 27.63 -17.74 0.00
C LYS A 139 27.42 -19.20 0.40
N LYS A 140 28.07 -19.68 1.46
CA LYS A 140 27.89 -21.04 1.99
C LYS A 140 26.44 -21.28 2.41
N CYS A 141 25.85 -20.34 3.15
CA CYS A 141 24.46 -20.41 3.57
C CYS A 141 23.47 -20.42 2.38
N MET A 142 23.77 -19.69 1.30
CA MET A 142 22.95 -19.72 0.09
C MET A 142 23.07 -21.05 -0.68
N ARG A 143 24.25 -21.69 -0.69
CA ARG A 143 24.44 -23.03 -1.30
C ARG A 143 23.67 -24.12 -0.55
N GLU A 144 23.68 -24.08 0.78
CA GLU A 144 22.92 -25.03 1.62
C GLU A 144 21.40 -24.94 1.38
N MET A 145 20.92 -23.75 1.04
CA MET A 145 19.52 -23.49 0.70
C MET A 145 19.18 -23.76 -0.78
N GLY A 146 20.14 -24.25 -1.57
CA GLY A 146 19.94 -24.68 -2.95
C GLY A 146 20.04 -23.59 -4.01
N PHE A 147 20.66 -22.44 -3.70
CA PHE A 147 20.97 -21.40 -4.68
C PHE A 147 22.40 -21.59 -5.23
N ASN A 148 22.55 -21.72 -6.55
CA ASN A 148 23.86 -21.76 -7.21
C ASN A 148 24.41 -20.33 -7.38
N ILE A 149 25.45 -19.98 -6.63
CA ILE A 149 26.13 -18.66 -6.56
C ILE A 149 27.64 -18.82 -6.52
#